data_AF-A0A969KA31-F1
#
_entry.id   AF-A0A969KA31-F1
#
_cell.length_a   1.000
_cell.length_b   1.000
_cell.length_c   1.000
_cell.angle_alpha   90.00
_cell.angle_beta   90.00
_cell.angle_gamma   90.00
#
_symmetry.space_group_name_H-M   'P 1'
#
loop_
_entity.id
_entity.type
_entity.pdbx_description
1 polymer ?
#
loop_
_entity_poly.entity_id
_entity_poly.type
_entity_poly.pdbx_seq_one_letter_code
_entity_poly.pdbx_strand_id
1 'polypeptide(L)'
;MTMVTKRLDDLDLFKLGYGNEPMAWRVERVTDIEPSACRNVDGIGDAVSLRSGEEPRVAAALLHGILQGSRRRLEKAEFIACPSCGRTLFDLEETTARIRSRTQHLKLKIGVMGCVVNGPGEMADADYGYVGWGEGKVALFVGRQMVERDIPSDEAPDRLVELIKSRGDWAEPEAPPGALPPV
;
A
#
# COMPACT_ATOMS: atom_id res chain seq x y z
N MET A 1 14.06 35.97 -4.53
CA MET A 1 13.41 34.66 -4.39
C MET A 1 14.45 33.62 -4.75
N THR A 2 14.93 32.85 -3.77
CA THR A 2 15.90 31.77 -4.02
C THR A 2 15.13 30.46 -4.04
N MET A 3 15.21 29.74 -5.15
CA MET A 3 14.55 28.45 -5.35
C MET A 3 15.61 27.36 -5.44
N VAL A 4 15.62 26.43 -4.50
CA VAL A 4 16.45 25.22 -4.57
C VAL A 4 15.54 24.04 -4.83
N THR A 5 15.76 23.34 -5.94
CA THR A 5 15.00 22.16 -6.33
C THR A 5 15.75 20.91 -5.95
N LYS A 6 15.07 19.93 -5.35
CA LYS A 6 15.62 18.61 -5.08
C LYS A 6 14.62 17.57 -5.56
N ARG A 7 15.06 16.74 -6.51
CA ARG A 7 14.28 15.58 -6.93
C ARG A 7 14.50 14.46 -5.92
N LEU A 8 13.42 13.92 -5.37
CA LEU A 8 13.44 12.70 -4.57
C LEU A 8 12.51 11.71 -5.26
N ASP A 9 13.10 10.71 -5.92
CA ASP A 9 12.41 9.73 -6.74
C ASP A 9 11.55 10.42 -7.84
N ASP A 10 10.23 10.46 -7.65
CA ASP A 10 9.22 11.06 -8.55
C ASP A 10 8.61 12.37 -8.01
N LEU A 11 9.15 12.92 -6.92
CA LEU A 11 8.67 14.17 -6.32
C LEU A 11 9.70 15.28 -6.52
N ASP A 12 9.26 16.35 -7.17
CA ASP A 12 10.02 17.61 -7.21
C ASP A 12 9.77 18.39 -5.92
N LEU A 13 10.77 18.40 -5.03
CA LEU A 13 10.76 19.20 -3.82
C LEU A 13 11.33 20.58 -4.13
N PHE A 14 10.61 21.63 -3.79
CA PHE A 14 11.10 23.00 -3.92
C PHE A 14 11.45 23.55 -2.53
N LYS A 15 12.43 24.45 -2.47
CA LYS A 15 12.77 25.23 -1.28
C LYS A 15 12.74 26.69 -1.71
N LEU A 16 11.70 27.39 -1.29
CA LEU A 16 11.47 28.80 -1.64
C LEU A 16 11.78 29.68 -0.42
N GLY A 17 12.75 30.57 -0.58
CA GLY A 17 13.06 31.63 0.38
C GLY A 17 12.52 32.99 -0.07
N TYR A 18 11.70 33.62 0.77
CA TYR A 18 11.30 35.02 0.67
C TYR A 18 11.93 35.81 1.83
N GLY A 19 12.78 36.80 1.53
CA GLY A 19 13.40 37.64 2.54
C GLY A 19 14.36 36.91 3.50
N ASN A 20 14.43 37.38 4.75
CA ASN A 20 15.30 36.86 5.82
C ASN A 20 14.66 35.76 6.68
N GLU A 21 13.57 35.14 6.22
CA GLU A 21 12.94 34.03 6.93
C GLU A 21 13.78 32.75 6.85
N PRO A 22 13.83 31.91 7.90
CA PRO A 22 14.55 30.65 7.87
C PRO A 22 14.00 29.73 6.78
N MET A 23 14.91 29.20 5.95
CA MET A 23 14.55 28.50 4.72
C MET A 23 13.89 27.14 4.99
N ALA A 24 12.58 27.03 4.74
CA ALA A 24 11.81 25.79 4.85
C ALA A 24 11.52 25.16 3.47
N TRP A 25 11.48 23.82 3.41
CA TRP A 25 11.07 23.09 2.21
C TRP A 25 9.58 23.34 1.92
N ARG A 26 9.21 23.65 0.68
CA ARG A 26 7.83 23.89 0.23
C ARG A 26 7.61 23.22 -1.12
N VAL A 27 6.67 22.29 -1.23
CA VAL A 27 6.20 21.79 -2.53
C VAL A 27 5.07 22.69 -3.00
N GLU A 28 5.14 23.26 -4.21
CA GLU A 28 4.13 24.22 -4.71
C GLU A 28 3.25 23.61 -5.82
N ARG A 29 2.16 22.97 -5.39
CA ARG A 29 0.78 23.33 -5.78
C ARG A 29 -0.17 22.84 -4.67
N VAL A 30 -1.22 23.65 -4.44
CA VAL A 30 -1.90 23.92 -3.16
C VAL A 30 -2.86 22.83 -2.68
N THR A 31 -2.71 22.40 -1.43
CA THR A 31 -3.70 22.59 -0.35
C THR A 31 -2.98 22.54 0.98
N ASP A 32 -3.02 23.63 1.74
CA ASP A 32 -2.63 23.63 3.15
C ASP A 32 -3.35 22.50 3.89
N ILE A 33 -2.59 21.64 4.60
CA ILE A 33 -3.19 20.69 5.54
C ILE A 33 -3.54 21.46 6.82
N GLU A 34 -4.58 22.27 6.71
CA GLU A 34 -5.47 22.65 7.81
C GLU A 34 -6.39 21.44 8.14
N PRO A 35 -7.10 21.39 9.29
CA PRO A 35 -7.86 20.23 9.79
C PRO A 35 -8.96 19.65 8.86
N SER A 36 -9.09 20.17 7.64
CA SER A 36 -10.04 19.78 6.61
C SER A 36 -9.57 18.63 5.70
N ALA A 37 -8.81 17.65 6.22
CA ALA A 37 -8.36 16.45 5.49
C ALA A 37 -9.47 15.69 4.72
N CYS A 38 -10.74 16.02 4.98
CA CYS A 38 -11.91 15.60 4.22
C CYS A 38 -11.93 16.05 2.74
N ARG A 39 -11.23 17.14 2.32
CA ARG A 39 -11.42 17.69 0.96
C ARG A 39 -10.84 16.83 -0.17
N ASN A 40 -9.87 15.97 0.13
CA ASN A 40 -9.28 15.01 -0.84
C ASN A 40 -10.21 13.81 -1.15
N VAL A 41 -11.23 13.57 -0.32
CA VAL A 41 -12.20 12.49 -0.55
C VAL A 41 -13.16 12.84 -1.70
N ASP A 42 -13.46 14.13 -1.89
CA ASP A 42 -14.42 14.60 -2.90
C ASP A 42 -13.88 14.66 -4.33
N GLY A 43 -12.60 14.31 -4.56
CA GLY A 43 -12.00 14.26 -5.90
C GLY A 43 -11.52 15.61 -6.42
N ILE A 44 -11.30 16.57 -5.51
CA ILE A 44 -10.86 17.93 -5.86
C ILE A 44 -9.38 18.08 -5.49
N GLY A 45 -8.50 18.19 -6.49
CA GLY A 45 -7.08 18.51 -6.32
C GLY A 45 -6.13 17.66 -7.16
N ASP A 46 -5.28 18.29 -7.97
CA ASP A 46 -4.28 17.63 -8.82
C ASP A 46 -2.91 17.45 -8.13
N ALA A 47 -2.71 18.06 -6.96
CA ALA A 47 -1.45 18.04 -6.22
C ALA A 47 -1.69 18.21 -4.72
N VAL A 48 -0.85 17.57 -3.91
CA VAL A 48 -0.90 17.66 -2.44
C VAL A 48 0.47 18.08 -1.92
N SER A 49 0.49 19.09 -1.06
CA SER A 49 1.69 19.59 -0.38
C SER A 49 1.53 19.39 1.13
N LEU A 50 2.58 18.88 1.77
CA LEU A 50 2.62 18.70 3.22
C LEU A 50 3.62 19.68 3.81
N ARG A 51 3.13 20.58 4.66
CA ARG A 51 3.97 21.42 5.50
C ARG A 51 4.31 20.64 6.77
N SER A 52 5.57 20.30 6.95
CA SER A 52 6.06 19.61 8.14
C SER A 52 7.38 20.22 8.60
N GLY A 53 7.62 20.22 9.91
CA GLY A 53 8.93 20.54 10.49
C GLY A 53 9.93 19.37 10.41
N GLU A 54 9.48 18.21 9.94
CA GLU A 54 10.26 16.98 9.84
C GLU A 54 11.22 16.97 8.63
N GLU A 55 12.18 16.05 8.67
CA GLU A 55 13.07 15.75 7.55
C GLU A 55 12.28 15.43 6.25
N PRO A 56 12.76 15.85 5.07
CA PRO A 56 12.03 15.69 3.80
C PRO A 56 11.58 14.27 3.50
N ARG A 57 12.36 13.25 3.90
CA ARG A 57 11.99 11.83 3.71
C ARG A 57 10.79 11.43 4.56
N VAL A 58 10.73 11.91 5.80
CA VAL A 58 9.63 11.62 6.72
C VAL A 58 8.36 12.32 6.24
N ALA A 59 8.48 13.57 5.80
CA ALA A 59 7.39 14.31 5.19
C ALA A 59 6.87 13.62 3.91
N ALA A 60 7.76 13.15 3.03
CA ALA A 60 7.37 12.40 1.84
C ALA A 60 6.63 11.10 2.21
N ALA A 61 7.17 10.31 3.15
CA ALA A 61 6.53 9.07 3.61
C ALA A 61 5.12 9.32 4.19
N LEU A 62 4.95 10.40 4.95
CA LEU A 62 3.65 10.80 5.49
C LEU A 62 2.67 11.19 4.36
N LEU A 63 3.13 11.98 3.38
CA LEU A 63 2.34 12.36 2.22
C LEU A 63 1.88 11.13 1.41
N HIS A 64 2.80 10.20 1.13
CA HIS A 64 2.50 8.91 0.48
C HIS A 64 1.48 8.11 1.28
N GLY A 65 1.59 8.09 2.62
CA GLY A 65 0.62 7.45 3.50
C GLY A 65 -0.78 8.06 3.40
N ILE A 66 -0.89 9.39 3.35
CA ILE A 66 -2.17 10.10 3.19
C ILE A 66 -2.80 9.80 1.83
N LEU A 67 -2.00 9.82 0.75
CA LEU A 67 -2.46 9.50 -0.60
C LEU A 67 -2.92 8.05 -0.73
N GLN A 68 -2.25 7.13 -0.06
CA GLN A 68 -2.66 5.73 0.00
C GLN A 68 -3.92 5.53 0.85
N GLY A 69 -4.03 6.18 2.01
CA GLY A 69 -5.21 6.10 2.87
C GLY A 69 -6.48 6.68 2.23
N SER A 70 -6.32 7.67 1.36
CA SER A 70 -7.41 8.22 0.54
C SER A 70 -7.66 7.45 -0.77
N ARG A 71 -6.94 6.34 -1.00
CA ARG A 71 -6.99 5.51 -2.22
C ARG A 71 -6.77 6.31 -3.52
N ARG A 72 -6.02 7.42 -3.45
CA ARG A 72 -5.67 8.25 -4.61
C ARG A 72 -4.44 7.75 -5.35
N ARG A 73 -3.47 7.20 -4.61
CA ARG A 73 -2.23 6.65 -5.17
C ARG A 73 -1.75 5.49 -4.30
N LEU A 74 -1.48 4.35 -4.93
CA LEU A 74 -0.89 3.18 -4.27
C LEU A 74 0.62 3.24 -4.39
N GLU A 75 1.30 3.26 -3.25
CA GLU A 75 2.77 3.23 -3.19
C GLU A 75 3.30 1.85 -2.81
N LYS A 76 2.55 1.14 -1.97
CA LYS A 76 2.82 -0.21 -1.46
C LYS A 76 1.52 -1.00 -1.43
N ALA A 77 1.63 -2.30 -1.29
CA ALA A 77 0.45 -3.17 -1.32
C ALA A 77 -0.56 -2.76 -0.25
N GLU A 78 -1.83 -2.65 -0.64
CA GLU A 78 -2.95 -2.37 0.26
C GLU A 78 -3.56 -3.70 0.70
N PHE A 79 -3.71 -3.88 2.01
CA PHE A 79 -4.31 -5.08 2.58
C PHE A 79 -5.72 -4.78 3.07
N ILE A 80 -6.68 -5.55 2.57
CA ILE A 80 -8.07 -5.50 3.01
C ILE A 80 -8.32 -6.77 3.81
N ALA A 81 -8.37 -6.66 5.14
CA ALA A 81 -8.53 -7.82 6.01
C ALA A 81 -9.85 -7.77 6.79
N CYS A 82 -10.49 -8.91 6.99
CA CYS A 82 -11.66 -8.98 7.87
C CYS A 82 -11.25 -8.80 9.33
N PRO A 83 -12.09 -8.18 10.19
CA PRO A 83 -11.86 -8.25 11.63
C PRO A 83 -11.87 -9.72 12.07
N SER A 84 -10.90 -10.11 12.91
CA SER A 84 -10.84 -11.48 13.43
C SER A 84 -12.18 -11.83 14.09
N CYS A 85 -12.75 -12.97 13.68
CA CYS A 85 -14.05 -13.42 14.17
C CYS A 85 -14.00 -14.90 14.56
N GLY A 86 -14.98 -15.40 15.31
CA GLY A 86 -15.05 -16.81 15.72
C GLY A 86 -15.24 -17.82 14.57
N ARG A 87 -15.34 -17.36 13.32
CA ARG A 87 -15.41 -18.19 12.11
C ARG A 87 -14.08 -18.26 11.37
N THR A 88 -13.04 -17.61 11.89
CA THR A 88 -11.72 -17.63 11.27
C THR A 88 -11.13 -19.04 11.39
N LEU A 89 -10.76 -19.64 10.26
CA LEU A 89 -10.33 -21.04 10.19
C LEU A 89 -8.80 -21.22 10.22
N PHE A 90 -8.07 -20.12 10.42
CA PHE A 90 -6.61 -20.04 10.45
C PHE A 90 -6.16 -18.80 11.23
N ASP A 91 -4.87 -18.69 11.55
CA ASP A 91 -4.30 -17.48 12.15
C ASP A 91 -4.21 -16.36 11.10
N LEU A 92 -5.17 -15.43 11.15
CA LEU A 92 -5.27 -14.32 10.22
C LEU A 92 -4.09 -13.34 10.37
N GLU A 93 -3.61 -13.11 11.59
CA GLU A 93 -2.55 -12.14 11.86
C GLU A 93 -1.22 -12.64 11.31
N GLU A 94 -0.88 -13.89 11.62
CA GLU A 94 0.35 -14.52 11.13
C GLU A 94 0.33 -14.65 9.61
N THR A 95 -0.78 -15.12 9.05
CA THR A 95 -0.92 -15.30 7.59
C THR A 95 -0.82 -13.96 6.85
N THR A 96 -1.49 -12.93 7.36
CA THR A 96 -1.42 -11.59 6.77
C THR A 96 0.00 -11.03 6.85
N ALA A 97 0.72 -11.24 7.96
CA ALA A 97 2.12 -10.84 8.10
C ALA A 97 3.03 -11.56 7.09
N ARG A 98 2.84 -12.87 6.90
CA ARG A 98 3.58 -13.68 5.91
C ARG A 98 3.33 -13.22 4.48
N ILE A 99 2.07 -12.95 4.12
CA ILE A 99 1.74 -12.44 2.78
C ILE A 99 2.32 -11.03 2.61
N ARG A 100 2.20 -10.18 3.63
CA ARG A 100 2.70 -8.81 3.61
C ARG A 100 4.21 -8.72 3.41
N SER A 101 5.00 -9.52 4.11
CA SER A 101 6.46 -9.50 3.95
C SER A 101 6.89 -9.84 2.52
N ARG A 102 6.14 -10.72 1.84
CA ARG A 102 6.41 -11.17 0.47
C ARG A 102 5.90 -10.22 -0.60
N THR A 103 4.84 -9.44 -0.34
CA THR A 103 4.13 -8.67 -1.38
C THR A 103 4.11 -7.17 -1.16
N GLN A 104 4.68 -6.65 -0.06
CA GLN A 104 4.66 -5.22 0.29
C GLN A 104 5.21 -4.27 -0.79
N HIS A 105 6.13 -4.75 -1.64
CA HIS A 105 6.76 -3.96 -2.70
C HIS A 105 5.85 -3.81 -3.94
N LEU A 106 4.79 -4.60 -4.04
CA LEU A 106 3.85 -4.56 -5.15
C LEU A 106 2.83 -3.45 -4.94
N LYS A 107 2.34 -2.83 -6.02
CA LYS A 107 1.30 -1.80 -5.99
C LYS A 107 -0.09 -2.41 -6.26
N LEU A 108 -0.43 -3.45 -5.52
CA LEU A 108 -1.65 -4.25 -5.68
C LEU A 108 -2.52 -4.22 -4.42
N LYS A 109 -3.81 -4.51 -4.57
CA LYS A 109 -4.74 -4.69 -3.46
C LYS A 109 -4.95 -6.18 -3.18
N ILE A 110 -4.66 -6.59 -1.95
CA ILE A 110 -4.76 -7.99 -1.53
C ILE A 110 -5.78 -8.09 -0.39
N GLY A 111 -6.83 -8.88 -0.61
CA GLY A 111 -7.83 -9.23 0.40
C GLY A 111 -7.41 -10.46 1.19
N VAL A 112 -7.45 -10.43 2.52
CA VAL A 112 -7.21 -11.59 3.38
C VAL A 112 -8.39 -11.80 4.30
N MET A 113 -9.12 -12.90 4.09
CA MET A 113 -10.42 -13.15 4.68
C MET A 113 -10.41 -14.47 5.45
N GLY A 114 -10.84 -14.41 6.70
CA GLY A 114 -10.87 -15.56 7.61
C GLY A 114 -11.89 -16.64 7.25
N CYS A 115 -12.94 -16.29 6.50
CA CYS A 115 -14.02 -17.20 6.12
C CYS A 115 -14.65 -16.87 4.77
N VAL A 116 -15.19 -17.88 4.11
CA VAL A 116 -15.90 -17.79 2.82
C VAL A 116 -17.22 -17.02 2.88
N VAL A 117 -17.80 -16.83 4.07
CA VAL A 117 -19.15 -16.27 4.20
C VAL A 117 -19.19 -14.79 3.80
N ASN A 118 -18.39 -13.96 4.47
CA ASN A 118 -18.30 -12.53 4.16
C ASN A 118 -17.09 -12.20 3.28
N GLY A 119 -16.10 -13.12 3.21
CA GLY A 119 -14.83 -12.87 2.52
C GLY A 119 -14.98 -12.36 1.09
N PRO A 120 -15.74 -13.03 0.20
CA PRO A 120 -15.91 -12.59 -1.19
C PRO A 120 -16.56 -11.21 -1.34
N GLY A 121 -17.41 -10.81 -0.39
CA GLY A 121 -18.05 -9.49 -0.40
C GLY A 121 -17.13 -8.39 0.12
N GLU A 122 -16.41 -8.64 1.22
CA GLU A 122 -15.50 -7.67 1.84
C GLU A 122 -14.27 -7.39 0.96
N MET A 123 -13.85 -8.34 0.12
CA MET A 123 -12.70 -8.17 -0.79
C MET A 123 -13.10 -7.80 -2.22
N ALA A 124 -14.32 -7.32 -2.47
CA ALA A 124 -14.81 -7.06 -3.81
C ALA A 124 -14.00 -6.02 -4.61
N ASP A 125 -13.22 -5.18 -3.91
CA ASP A 125 -12.33 -4.16 -4.45
C ASP A 125 -10.84 -4.59 -4.52
N ALA A 126 -10.53 -5.82 -4.08
CA ALA A 126 -9.19 -6.37 -4.11
C ALA A 126 -8.86 -6.99 -5.48
N ASP A 127 -7.60 -6.89 -5.90
CA ASP A 127 -7.12 -7.53 -7.12
C ASP A 127 -6.92 -9.03 -6.90
N TYR A 128 -6.43 -9.39 -5.71
CA TYR A 128 -6.19 -10.77 -5.28
C TYR A 128 -6.84 -11.03 -3.94
N GLY A 129 -7.35 -12.24 -3.74
CA GLY A 129 -8.03 -12.63 -2.51
C GLY A 129 -7.49 -13.94 -1.94
N TYR A 130 -7.30 -13.96 -0.62
CA TYR A 130 -6.97 -15.13 0.18
C TYR A 130 -8.14 -15.38 1.14
N VAL A 131 -8.86 -16.48 0.98
CA VAL A 131 -10.11 -16.72 1.73
C VAL A 131 -10.10 -18.08 2.41
N GLY A 132 -10.40 -18.13 3.70
CA GLY A 132 -10.60 -19.37 4.44
C GLY A 132 -11.79 -20.17 3.89
N TRP A 133 -11.53 -21.39 3.42
CA TRP A 133 -12.54 -22.27 2.81
C TRP A 133 -12.95 -23.40 3.76
N GLY A 134 -12.02 -23.88 4.58
CA GLY A 134 -12.22 -24.97 5.54
C GLY A 134 -11.12 -24.95 6.60
N GLU A 135 -11.20 -25.85 7.58
CA GLU A 135 -10.15 -26.00 8.59
C GLU A 135 -8.81 -26.36 7.91
N GLY A 136 -7.79 -25.50 8.08
CA GLY A 136 -6.49 -25.65 7.42
C GLY A 136 -6.52 -25.49 5.89
N LYS A 137 -7.63 -25.04 5.30
CA LYS A 137 -7.82 -24.92 3.85
C LYS A 137 -8.25 -23.54 3.42
N VAL A 138 -7.69 -23.10 2.30
CA VAL A 138 -7.97 -21.77 1.75
C VAL A 138 -8.23 -21.83 0.25
N ALA A 139 -8.86 -20.77 -0.24
CA ALA A 139 -9.13 -20.55 -1.65
C ALA A 139 -8.52 -19.21 -2.08
N LEU A 140 -7.98 -19.20 -3.29
CA LEU A 140 -7.39 -18.02 -3.91
C LEU A 140 -8.35 -17.45 -4.95
N PHE A 141 -8.49 -16.14 -4.93
CA PHE A 141 -9.37 -15.39 -5.81
C PHE A 141 -8.57 -14.35 -6.59
N VAL A 142 -9.04 -14.06 -7.80
CA VAL A 142 -8.62 -12.87 -8.56
C VAL A 142 -9.84 -12.03 -8.86
N GLY A 143 -9.85 -10.82 -8.33
CA GLY A 143 -11.05 -10.01 -8.17
C GLY A 143 -12.13 -10.80 -7.42
N ARG A 144 -13.23 -11.09 -8.13
CA ARG A 144 -14.38 -11.84 -7.60
C ARG A 144 -14.41 -13.31 -8.03
N GLN A 145 -13.44 -13.76 -8.84
CA GLN A 145 -13.43 -15.11 -9.38
C GLN A 145 -12.52 -16.02 -8.55
N MET A 146 -13.06 -17.16 -8.11
CA MET A 146 -12.29 -18.21 -7.44
C MET A 146 -11.44 -18.93 -8.48
N VAL A 147 -10.12 -18.94 -8.30
CA VAL A 147 -9.18 -19.56 -9.25
C VAL A 147 -8.68 -20.89 -8.72
N GLU A 148 -8.37 -20.94 -7.42
CA GLU A 148 -7.91 -22.15 -6.74
C GLU A 148 -8.67 -22.32 -5.42
N ARG A 149 -8.89 -23.57 -5.01
CA ARG A 149 -9.61 -23.92 -3.79
C ARG A 149 -8.97 -25.11 -3.11
N ASP A 150 -9.32 -25.30 -1.84
CA ASP A 150 -8.87 -26.44 -1.02
C ASP A 150 -7.34 -26.52 -0.86
N ILE A 151 -6.64 -25.38 -0.92
CA ILE A 151 -5.19 -25.30 -0.75
C ILE A 151 -4.86 -25.38 0.74
N PRO A 152 -3.85 -26.18 1.16
CA PRO A 152 -3.34 -26.14 2.53
C PRO A 152 -2.87 -24.73 2.91
N SER A 153 -3.24 -24.26 4.11
CA SER A 153 -2.89 -22.90 4.58
C SER A 153 -1.40 -22.62 4.60
N ASP A 154 -0.56 -23.65 4.78
CA ASP A 154 0.90 -23.51 4.82
C ASP A 154 1.50 -23.19 3.44
N GLU A 155 0.93 -23.74 2.38
CA GLU A 155 1.40 -23.57 1.00
C GLU A 155 0.76 -22.36 0.31
N ALA A 156 -0.42 -21.96 0.76
CA ALA A 156 -1.22 -20.95 0.09
C ALA A 156 -0.56 -19.57 -0.06
N PRO A 157 0.25 -19.07 0.88
CA PRO A 157 1.01 -17.83 0.67
C PRO A 157 2.02 -17.92 -0.48
N ASP A 158 2.61 -19.09 -0.74
CA ASP A 158 3.51 -19.31 -1.87
C ASP A 158 2.73 -19.42 -3.18
N ARG A 159 1.62 -20.15 -3.17
CA ARG A 159 0.70 -20.26 -4.31
C ARG A 159 0.12 -18.91 -4.72
N LEU A 160 -0.16 -18.02 -3.77
CA LEU A 160 -0.59 -16.65 -4.05
C LEU A 160 0.50 -15.86 -4.80
N VAL A 161 1.76 -15.99 -4.41
CA VAL A 161 2.89 -15.33 -5.11
C VAL A 161 3.07 -15.89 -6.52
N GLU A 162 2.99 -17.21 -6.69
CA GLU A 162 3.02 -17.85 -8.01
C GLU A 162 1.87 -17.36 -8.90
N LEU A 163 0.67 -17.22 -8.34
CA LEU A 163 -0.48 -16.71 -9.07
C LEU A 163 -0.24 -15.28 -9.55
N ILE A 164 0.26 -14.39 -8.69
CA ILE A 164 0.61 -13.00 -9.07
C ILE A 164 1.67 -12.98 -10.19
N LYS A 165 2.71 -13.82 -10.06
CA LYS A 165 3.75 -13.97 -11.09
C LYS A 165 3.20 -14.47 -12.41
N SER A 166 2.31 -15.46 -12.39
CA SER A 166 1.72 -16.05 -13.59
C SER A 166 0.87 -15.05 -14.39
N ARG A 167 0.30 -14.05 -13.72
CA ARG A 167 -0.51 -13.00 -14.34
C ARG A 167 0.30 -11.80 -14.82
N GLY A 168 1.60 -11.75 -14.51
CA GLY A 168 2.50 -10.66 -14.92
C GLY A 168 2.39 -9.41 -14.05
N ASP A 169 1.66 -9.47 -12.93
CA ASP A 169 1.52 -8.34 -11.99
C ASP A 169 2.66 -8.30 -10.95
N TRP A 170 3.61 -9.22 -11.05
CA TRP A 170 4.78 -9.26 -10.18
C TRP A 170 5.84 -8.25 -10.65
N ALA A 171 6.15 -7.29 -9.78
CA ALA A 171 7.33 -6.44 -9.91
C ALA A 171 8.41 -6.97 -8.98
N GLU A 172 9.63 -7.15 -9.47
CA GLU A 172 10.74 -7.60 -8.63
C GLU A 172 11.03 -6.52 -7.57
N PRO A 173 11.24 -6.88 -6.29
CA PRO A 173 11.55 -5.90 -5.26
C PRO A 173 12.82 -5.13 -5.67
N GLU A 174 12.69 -3.80 -5.77
CA GLU A 174 13.85 -2.94 -5.96
C GLU A 174 14.80 -3.15 -4.76
N ALA A 175 16.07 -3.42 -5.05
CA ALA A 175 17.08 -3.56 -4.02
C ALA A 175 17.07 -2.31 -3.12
N PRO A 176 17.21 -2.45 -1.79
CA PRO A 176 17.21 -1.30 -0.91
C PRO A 176 18.28 -0.30 -1.39
N PRO A 177 17.96 1.01 -1.49
CA PRO A 177 18.92 2.00 -1.95
C PRO A 177 20.11 2.03 -0.98
N GLY A 178 21.22 1.39 -1.37
CA GLY A 178 22.44 1.30 -0.57
C GLY A 178 23.09 -0.08 -0.42
N ALA A 179 22.55 -1.16 -1.00
CA ALA A 179 23.28 -2.43 -1.05
C ALA A 179 24.41 -2.33 -2.09
N LEU A 180 25.64 -2.07 -1.63
CA LEU A 180 26.86 -2.25 -2.42
C LEU A 180 26.90 -3.71 -2.92
N PRO A 181 27.30 -3.96 -4.18
CA PRO A 181 27.49 -5.32 -4.66
C PRO A 181 28.51 -6.04 -3.78
N PRO A 182 28.36 -7.36 -3.54
CA PRO A 182 29.37 -8.12 -2.81
C PRO A 182 30.71 -8.03 -3.57
N VAL A 183 31.76 -7.68 -2.82
CA VAL A 183 33.17 -7.68 -3.27
C VAL A 183 33.66 -9.08 -3.58
#